data_AF-A0A2X2CDH4-F1
#
_entry.id   AF-A0A2X2CDH4-F1
#
_cell.length_a   1.000
_cell.length_b   1.000
_cell.length_c   1.000
_cell.angle_alpha   90.00
_cell.angle_beta   90.00
_cell.angle_gamma   90.00
#
_symmetry.space_group_name_H-M   'P 1'
#
loop_
_entity.id
_entity.type
_entity.pdbx_description
1 polymer ?
#
loop_
_entity_poly.entity_id
_entity_poly.type
_entity_poly.pdbx_seq_one_letter_code
_entity_poly.pdbx_strand_id
1 'polypeptide(L)'
;MKVLPGAQNARNYTQCDSMLIGTECGAHTFPYVEVMNNSAQLEHEATTSRIGEDQLFYCRQRGLSEDDAISMIVNGFCKDVFSELPLEFAVEAQKLLAISLEHSVG
;
A
#
# COMPACT_ATOMS: atom_id res chain seq x y z
N MET A 1 -12.05 7.36 11.49
CA MET A 1 -13.35 7.61 10.85
C MET A 1 -14.41 7.84 11.93
N LYS A 2 -15.26 8.86 11.77
CA LYS A 2 -16.31 9.21 12.74
C LYS A 2 -17.62 9.50 12.02
N VAL A 3 -18.72 8.92 12.50
CA VAL A 3 -20.08 9.15 11.99
C VAL A 3 -20.91 9.83 13.06
N LEU A 4 -21.34 11.06 12.78
CA LEU A 4 -22.14 11.87 13.70
C LEU A 4 -23.62 11.44 13.69
N PRO A 5 -24.40 11.73 14.75
CA PRO A 5 -25.81 11.31 14.85
C PRO A 5 -26.69 11.76 13.67
N GLY A 6 -26.42 12.92 13.09
CA GLY A 6 -27.18 13.45 11.95
C GLY A 6 -26.82 12.82 10.58
N ALA A 7 -25.76 12.03 10.49
CA ALA A 7 -25.26 11.48 9.23
C ALA A 7 -26.01 10.18 8.84
N GLN A 8 -27.25 10.33 8.39
CA GLN A 8 -28.07 9.20 7.94
C GLN A 8 -27.48 8.55 6.67
N ASN A 9 -27.56 7.22 6.59
CA ASN A 9 -27.08 6.38 5.49
C ASN A 9 -25.60 6.62 5.12
N ALA A 10 -24.77 7.01 6.08
CA ALA A 10 -23.33 7.21 5.86
C ALA A 10 -22.67 5.90 5.38
N ARG A 11 -21.79 6.00 4.37
CA ARG A 11 -21.01 4.87 3.85
C ARG A 11 -19.54 5.18 3.88
N ASN A 12 -18.73 4.23 4.35
CA ASN A 12 -17.28 4.32 4.29
C ASN A 12 -16.67 2.94 4.09
N TYR A 13 -15.66 2.89 3.24
CA TYR A 13 -14.77 1.75 3.09
C TYR A 13 -13.35 2.29 3.35
N THR A 14 -12.63 1.65 4.26
CA THR A 14 -11.25 2.01 4.59
C THR A 14 -10.36 0.78 4.44
N GLN A 15 -9.43 0.83 3.50
CA GLN A 15 -8.44 -0.21 3.28
C GLN A 15 -7.06 0.30 3.71
N CYS A 16 -6.34 -0.49 4.50
CA CYS A 16 -5.02 -0.17 5.02
C CYS A 16 -4.05 -1.33 4.78
N ASP A 17 -3.33 -1.26 3.67
CA ASP A 17 -2.34 -2.28 3.32
C ASP A 17 -0.94 -1.85 3.67
N SER A 18 -0.14 -2.79 4.18
CA SER A 18 1.26 -2.57 4.56
C SER A 18 2.16 -3.57 3.86
N MET A 19 3.32 -3.13 3.40
CA MET A 19 4.34 -3.98 2.81
C MET A 19 5.62 -3.95 3.65
N LEU A 20 6.08 -5.13 4.07
CA LEU A 20 7.33 -5.34 4.78
C LEU A 20 8.43 -5.73 3.79
N ILE A 21 9.58 -5.07 3.89
CA ILE A 21 10.77 -5.34 3.08
C ILE A 21 11.94 -5.60 4.05
N GLY A 22 12.60 -6.75 3.91
CA GLY A 22 13.65 -7.18 4.84
C GLY A 22 13.11 -7.83 6.13
N THR A 23 14.01 -8.07 7.08
CA THR A 23 13.75 -8.73 8.37
C THR A 23 13.72 -7.78 9.56
N GLU A 24 14.33 -6.60 9.42
CA GLU A 24 14.43 -5.57 10.48
C GLU A 24 13.49 -4.39 10.22
N CYS A 25 12.24 -4.68 9.86
CA CYS A 25 11.21 -3.67 9.62
C CYS A 25 9.92 -3.97 10.38
N GLY A 26 9.12 -2.93 10.60
CA GLY A 26 7.81 -3.02 11.23
C GLY A 26 6.81 -2.11 10.54
N ALA A 27 5.58 -2.59 10.37
CA ALA A 27 4.45 -1.82 9.91
C ALA A 27 3.35 -1.89 10.97
N HIS A 28 2.79 -0.74 11.32
CA HIS A 28 1.80 -0.63 12.39
C HIS A 28 0.57 0.14 11.89
N THR A 29 -0.60 -0.48 12.03
CA THR A 29 -1.88 0.08 11.60
C THR A 29 -2.80 0.21 12.81
N PHE A 30 -3.22 1.45 13.12
CA PHE A 30 -4.08 1.75 14.27
C PHE A 30 -5.35 2.48 13.79
N PRO A 31 -6.40 1.75 13.38
CA PRO A 31 -7.64 2.36 12.93
C PRO A 31 -8.48 2.86 14.11
N TYR A 32 -9.20 3.96 13.91
CA TYR A 32 -10.17 4.49 14.85
C TYR A 32 -11.52 4.61 14.15
N VAL A 33 -12.57 4.03 14.74
CA VAL A 33 -13.94 4.08 14.20
C VAL A 33 -14.92 4.43 15.33
N GLU A 34 -15.64 5.54 15.18
CA GLU A 34 -16.66 5.99 16.14
C GLU A 34 -17.98 6.24 15.39
N VAL A 35 -19.04 5.52 15.75
CA VAL A 35 -20.30 5.50 15.00
C VAL A 35 -21.47 5.83 15.90
N MET A 36 -22.10 6.98 15.66
CA MET A 36 -23.25 7.46 16.43
C MET A 36 -24.56 7.44 15.63
N ASN A 37 -24.59 6.75 14.49
CA ASN A 37 -25.75 6.64 13.61
C ASN A 37 -25.97 5.18 13.19
N ASN A 38 -27.18 4.65 13.42
CA ASN A 38 -27.55 3.25 13.19
C ASN A 38 -27.80 2.89 11.72
N SER A 39 -27.98 3.88 10.85
CA SER A 39 -28.16 3.67 9.41
C SER A 39 -26.83 3.64 8.64
N ALA A 40 -25.70 3.82 9.33
CA ALA A 40 -24.38 3.82 8.71
C ALA A 40 -23.93 2.40 8.31
N GLN A 41 -23.22 2.29 7.18
CA GLN A 41 -22.56 1.07 6.71
C GLN A 41 -21.07 1.35 6.55
N LEU A 42 -20.24 0.60 7.28
CA LEU A 42 -18.81 0.89 7.38
C LEU A 42 -18.03 -0.40 7.29
N GLU A 43 -17.01 -0.40 6.44
CA GLU A 43 -16.13 -1.53 6.19
C GLU A 43 -14.70 -1.09 6.41
N HIS A 44 -13.92 -1.92 7.10
CA HIS A 44 -12.50 -1.69 7.31
C HIS A 44 -11.72 -2.97 7.05
N GLU A 45 -10.72 -2.87 6.18
CA GLU A 45 -9.82 -3.95 5.82
C GLU A 45 -8.39 -3.52 6.05
N ALA A 46 -7.56 -4.45 6.51
CA ALA A 46 -6.13 -4.23 6.67
C ALA A 46 -5.35 -5.50 6.34
N THR A 47 -4.39 -5.39 5.43
CA THR A 47 -3.58 -6.52 4.97
C THR A 47 -2.10 -6.25 5.13
N THR A 48 -1.36 -7.23 5.62
CA THR A 48 0.10 -7.17 5.68
C THR A 48 0.69 -8.08 4.62
N SER A 49 1.47 -7.49 3.72
CA SER A 49 2.23 -8.17 2.68
C SER A 49 3.72 -8.13 2.98
N ARG A 50 4.48 -9.08 2.43
CA ARG A 50 5.95 -9.10 2.52
C ARG A 50 6.52 -9.53 1.17
N ILE A 51 7.62 -8.91 0.76
CA ILE A 51 8.40 -9.38 -0.39
C ILE A 51 9.15 -10.65 0.04
N GLY A 52 8.76 -11.79 -0.53
CA GLY A 52 9.35 -13.09 -0.20
C GLY A 52 10.64 -13.35 -0.97
N GLU A 53 11.56 -14.13 -0.37
CA GLU A 53 12.81 -14.54 -1.03
C GLU A 53 12.54 -15.30 -2.34
N ASP A 54 11.52 -16.16 -2.38
CA ASP A 54 11.14 -16.89 -3.59
C ASP A 54 10.67 -15.96 -4.73
N GLN A 55 10.01 -14.85 -4.40
CA GLN A 55 9.56 -13.86 -5.39
C GLN A 55 10.76 -13.12 -5.98
N LEU A 56 11.71 -12.72 -5.14
CA LEU A 56 12.96 -12.09 -5.58
C LEU A 56 13.81 -13.06 -6.39
N PHE A 57 13.96 -14.31 -5.92
CA PHE A 57 14.68 -15.36 -6.62
C PHE A 57 14.10 -15.59 -8.03
N TYR A 58 12.77 -15.67 -8.13
CA TYR A 58 12.06 -15.86 -9.41
C TYR A 58 12.27 -14.68 -10.38
N CYS A 59 12.30 -13.46 -9.88
CA CYS A 59 12.58 -12.25 -10.67
C CYS A 59 14.05 -12.22 -11.13
N ARG A 60 14.98 -12.53 -10.23
CA ARG A 60 16.42 -12.58 -10.53
C ARG A 60 16.76 -13.66 -11.54
N GLN A 61 16.10 -14.82 -11.49
CA GLN A 61 16.26 -15.87 -12.50
C GLN A 61 15.83 -15.41 -13.90
N ARG A 62 14.97 -14.40 -14.01
CA ARG A 62 14.56 -13.77 -15.28
C ARG A 62 15.48 -12.64 -15.73
N GLY A 63 16.60 -12.43 -15.04
CA GLY A 63 17.59 -11.41 -15.37
C GLY A 63 17.28 -10.02 -14.81
N LEU A 64 16.29 -9.89 -13.92
CA LEU A 64 16.07 -8.64 -13.19
C LEU A 64 17.12 -8.51 -12.09
N SER A 65 17.62 -7.28 -11.87
CA SER A 65 18.39 -6.98 -10.66
C SER A 65 17.48 -7.11 -9.43
N GLU A 66 18.07 -7.19 -8.25
CA GLU A 66 17.30 -7.24 -7.01
C GLU A 66 16.48 -5.95 -6.81
N ASP A 67 17.10 -4.80 -7.09
CA ASP A 67 16.45 -3.49 -7.00
C ASP A 67 15.31 -3.33 -8.01
N ASP A 68 15.51 -3.78 -9.26
CA ASP A 68 14.45 -3.78 -10.27
C ASP A 68 13.28 -4.69 -9.88
N ALA A 69 13.58 -5.84 -9.28
CA ALA A 69 12.56 -6.78 -8.81
C ALA A 69 11.75 -6.18 -7.65
N ILE A 70 12.41 -5.57 -6.67
CA ILE A 70 11.77 -4.88 -5.55
C ILE A 70 10.91 -3.73 -6.06
N SER A 71 11.48 -2.86 -6.90
CA SER A 71 10.78 -1.73 -7.50
C SER A 71 9.53 -2.19 -8.27
N MET A 72 9.63 -3.26 -9.07
CA MET A 72 8.49 -3.83 -9.78
C MET A 72 7.38 -4.31 -8.83
N ILE A 73 7.74 -5.04 -7.77
CA ILE A 73 6.78 -5.57 -6.80
C ILE A 73 6.10 -4.43 -6.02
N VAL A 74 6.86 -3.46 -5.53
CA VAL A 74 6.33 -2.31 -4.79
C VAL A 74 5.45 -1.44 -5.70
N ASN A 75 5.82 -1.23 -6.96
CA ASN A 75 4.98 -0.52 -7.92
C ASN A 75 3.65 -1.26 -8.18
N GLY A 76 3.68 -2.60 -8.20
CA GLY A 76 2.47 -3.41 -8.28
C GLY A 76 1.57 -3.25 -7.05
N PHE A 77 2.15 -3.17 -5.85
CA PHE A 77 1.44 -2.93 -4.60
C PHE A 77 0.80 -1.55 -4.54
N CYS A 78 1.50 -0.50 -4.99
CA CYS A 78 1.00 0.87 -5.01
C CYS A 78 0.11 1.21 -6.22
N LYS A 79 -0.21 0.23 -7.07
CA LYS A 79 -0.88 0.45 -8.36
C LYS A 79 -2.19 1.22 -8.24
N ASP A 80 -3.06 0.84 -7.30
CA ASP A 80 -4.37 1.43 -7.14
C ASP A 80 -4.28 2.89 -6.64
N VAL A 81 -3.23 3.22 -5.88
CA VAL A 81 -2.93 4.60 -5.48
C VAL A 81 -2.43 5.41 -6.68
N PHE A 82 -1.54 4.84 -7.48
CA PHE A 82 -1.01 5.53 -8.66
C PHE A 82 -2.05 5.75 -9.76
N SER A 83 -3.07 4.90 -9.87
CA SER A 83 -4.16 5.11 -10.83
C SER A 83 -5.05 6.32 -10.52
N GLU A 84 -5.05 6.80 -9.28
CA GLU A 84 -5.78 8.01 -8.88
C GLU A 84 -5.00 9.30 -9.19
N LEU A 85 -3.72 9.20 -9.52
CA LEU A 85 -2.89 10.34 -9.92
C LEU A 85 -3.03 10.63 -11.43
N PRO A 86 -2.97 11.90 -11.86
CA PRO A 86 -2.82 12.21 -13.27
C PRO A 86 -1.55 11.57 -13.84
N LEU A 87 -1.62 11.14 -15.10
CA LEU A 87 -0.60 10.30 -15.74
C LEU A 87 0.82 10.88 -15.59
N GLU A 88 0.98 12.17 -15.83
CA GLU A 88 2.27 12.86 -15.70
C GLU A 88 2.88 12.75 -14.30
N PHE A 89 2.05 12.81 -13.25
CA PHE A 89 2.50 12.71 -11.86
C PHE A 89 2.69 11.26 -11.41
N ALA A 90 1.88 10.33 -11.93
CA ALA A 90 2.03 8.91 -11.63
C ALA A 90 3.39 8.38 -12.11
N VAL A 91 3.81 8.77 -13.32
CA VAL A 91 5.11 8.39 -13.88
C VAL A 91 6.27 8.97 -13.06
N GLU A 92 6.14 10.21 -12.62
CA GLU A 92 7.18 10.85 -11.80
C GLU A 92 7.26 10.23 -10.39
N ALA A 93 6.12 9.98 -9.75
CA ALA A 93 6.05 9.34 -8.44
C ALA A 93 6.68 7.93 -8.45
N GLN A 94 6.41 7.13 -9.49
CA GLN A 94 7.01 5.81 -9.66
C GLN A 94 8.54 5.87 -9.79
N LYS A 95 9.08 6.85 -10.53
CA LYS A 95 10.54 7.03 -10.66
C LYS A 95 11.18 7.45 -9.36
N LEU A 96 10.60 8.41 -8.65
CA LEU A 96 11.11 8.87 -7.35
C LEU A 96 11.08 7.74 -6.32
N LEU A 97 10.02 6.93 -6.32
CA LEU A 97 9.90 5.75 -5.47
C LEU A 97 11.01 4.73 -5.76
N ALA A 98 11.27 4.42 -7.04
CA ALA A 98 12.31 3.48 -7.45
C ALA A 98 13.70 3.92 -6.96
N ILE A 99 14.06 5.20 -7.13
CA ILE A 99 15.33 5.75 -6.65
C ILE A 99 15.40 5.69 -5.12
N SER A 100 14.31 6.03 -4.42
CA SER A 100 14.29 5.96 -2.95
C SER A 100 14.49 4.53 -2.44
N LEU A 101 13.98 3.52 -3.14
CA LEU A 101 14.12 2.12 -2.78
C LEU A 101 15.55 1.61 -2.99
N GLU A 102 16.17 1.92 -4.14
CA GLU A 102 17.56 1.57 -4.46
C GLU A 102 18.53 2.08 -3.38
N HIS A 103 18.27 3.27 -2.83
CA HIS A 103 19.12 3.89 -1.82
C HIS A 103 18.81 3.49 -0.36
N SER A 104 17.66 2.88 -0.09
CA SER A 104 17.17 2.65 1.29
C SER A 104 16.99 1.17 1.65
N VAL A 105 17.03 0.26 0.67
CA VAL A 105 16.89 -1.17 0.90
C VAL A 105 18.26 -1.83 0.77
N GLY A 106 18.93 -2.01 1.91
CA GLY A 106 20.28 -2.58 2.00
C GLY A 106 20.95 -2.26 3.33
#